data_AF-A0A9Q7HWW3-F1
#
_entry.id   AF-A0A9Q7HWW3-F1
#
_cell.length_a   1.000
_cell.length_b   1.000
_cell.length_c   1.000
_cell.angle_alpha   90.00
_cell.angle_beta   90.00
_cell.angle_gamma   90.00
#
_symmetry.space_group_name_H-M   'P 1'
#
loop_
_entity.id
_entity.type
_entity.pdbx_description
1 polymer ?
#
loop_
_entity_poly.entity_id
_entity_poly.type
_entity_poly.pdbx_seq_one_letter_code
_entity_poly.pdbx_strand_id
1 'polypeptide(L)'
;MLRAVILRAPQYERAVALLWNEWNRFVVSHPISPTTIALDDAQFATALLDADLVAEAALRDTSAEFLETNQQWLSDEAVVWIKEWTDGRN
;
A
#
# COMPACT_ATOMS: atom_id res chain seq x y z
N MET A 1 13.79 -15.83 -9.54
CA MET A 1 14.38 -15.74 -8.18
C MET A 1 13.99 -14.45 -7.46
N LEU A 2 14.00 -13.27 -8.10
CA LEU A 2 13.58 -12.00 -7.47
C LEU A 2 12.13 -11.99 -6.96
N ARG A 3 11.17 -12.47 -7.77
CA ARG A 3 9.74 -12.56 -7.39
C ARG A 3 9.51 -13.35 -6.10
N ALA A 4 10.19 -14.48 -5.90
CA ALA A 4 10.05 -15.29 -4.70
C ALA A 4 10.65 -14.64 -3.43
N VAL A 5 11.60 -13.72 -3.60
CA VAL A 5 12.20 -12.94 -2.50
C VAL A 5 11.27 -11.79 -2.10
N ILE A 6 10.72 -11.08 -3.09
CA ILE A 6 9.74 -10.00 -2.89
C ILE A 6 8.49 -10.53 -2.16
N LEU A 7 7.96 -11.68 -2.57
CA LEU A 7 6.78 -12.31 -1.97
C LEU A 7 6.96 -12.74 -0.50
N ARG A 8 8.20 -12.77 0.02
CA ARG A 8 8.51 -13.15 1.41
C ARG A 8 8.89 -11.97 2.29
N ALA A 9 8.97 -10.76 1.73
CA ALA A 9 9.26 -9.58 2.52
C ALA A 9 8.03 -9.24 3.39
N PRO A 10 8.20 -8.91 4.69
CA PRO A 10 7.10 -8.40 5.52
C PRO A 10 6.41 -7.16 4.92
N GLN A 11 7.13 -6.43 4.06
CA GLN A 11 6.64 -5.30 3.27
C GLN A 11 5.63 -5.73 2.19
N TYR A 12 5.65 -6.98 1.72
CA TYR A 12 4.72 -7.48 0.72
C TYR A 12 3.29 -7.57 1.26
N GLU A 13 3.10 -8.12 2.46
CA GLU A 13 1.77 -8.20 3.07
C GLU A 13 1.19 -6.81 3.36
N ARG A 14 2.03 -5.86 3.75
CA ARG A 14 1.65 -4.45 3.93
C ARG A 14 1.25 -3.80 2.62
N ALA A 15 2.07 -3.93 1.59
CA ALA A 15 1.78 -3.38 0.27
C ALA A 15 0.50 -3.98 -0.33
N VAL A 16 0.29 -5.28 -0.15
CA VAL A 16 -0.92 -5.96 -0.56
C VAL A 16 -2.14 -5.42 0.19
N ALA A 17 -2.05 -5.27 1.52
CA ALA A 17 -3.12 -4.69 2.31
C ALA A 17 -3.45 -3.25 1.90
N LEU A 18 -2.43 -2.47 1.51
CA LEU A 18 -2.59 -1.12 0.98
C LEU A 18 -3.29 -1.14 -0.39
N LEU A 19 -2.85 -1.98 -1.33
CA LEU A 19 -3.42 -2.08 -2.69
C LEU A 19 -4.88 -2.54 -2.70
N TRP A 20 -5.30 -3.36 -1.73
CA TRP A 20 -6.66 -3.89 -1.62
C TRP A 20 -7.54 -3.21 -0.56
N ASN A 21 -7.12 -2.07 0.01
CA ASN A 21 -7.86 -1.37 1.07
C ASN A 21 -8.18 -2.27 2.29
N GLU A 22 -7.29 -3.21 2.60
CA GLU A 22 -7.42 -4.15 3.71
C GLU A 22 -6.51 -3.77 4.91
N TRP A 23 -6.08 -2.51 5.00
CA TRP A 23 -5.11 -2.10 6.03
C TRP A 23 -5.60 -2.34 7.45
N ASN A 24 -6.87 -2.05 7.74
CA ASN A 24 -7.46 -2.35 9.05
C ASN A 24 -7.37 -3.85 9.39
N ARG A 25 -7.63 -4.72 8.39
CA ARG A 25 -7.52 -6.17 8.55
C ARG A 25 -6.07 -6.59 8.82
N PHE A 26 -5.11 -5.97 8.15
CA PHE A 26 -3.68 -6.19 8.40
C PHE A 26 -3.27 -5.81 9.83
N VAL A 27 -3.69 -4.64 10.32
CA VAL A 27 -3.37 -4.18 11.68
C VAL A 27 -3.94 -5.13 12.74
N VAL A 28 -5.19 -5.59 12.56
CA VAL A 28 -5.83 -6.54 13.47
C VAL A 28 -5.11 -7.88 13.49
N SER A 29 -4.63 -8.37 12.34
CA SER A 29 -3.89 -9.64 12.27
C SER A 29 -2.43 -9.54 12.70
N HIS A 30 -1.86 -8.34 12.74
CA HIS A 30 -0.45 -8.08 13.08
C HIS A 30 -0.28 -7.03 14.18
N PRO A 31 -0.68 -7.32 15.43
CA PRO A 31 -0.71 -6.34 16.52
C PRO A 31 0.65 -5.80 16.96
N ILE A 32 1.75 -6.42 16.52
CA ILE A 32 3.14 -6.05 16.86
C ILE A 32 3.83 -5.32 15.69
N SER A 33 3.19 -5.28 14.52
CA SER A 33 3.73 -4.61 13.34
C SER A 33 3.47 -3.10 13.42
N PRO A 34 4.30 -2.27 12.75
CA PRO A 34 4.01 -0.85 12.59
C PRO A 34 2.61 -0.67 11.97
N THR A 35 1.78 0.20 12.53
CA THR A 35 0.43 0.45 12.02
C THR A 35 0.37 1.64 11.07
N THR A 36 1.39 2.51 11.11
CA THR A 36 1.54 3.63 10.18
C THR A 36 1.92 3.11 8.80
N ILE A 37 1.27 3.62 7.77
CA ILE A 37 1.62 3.51 6.35
C ILE A 37 2.67 4.59 6.07
N ALA A 38 3.93 4.17 5.90
CA ALA A 38 5.02 5.07 5.57
C ALA A 38 5.12 5.29 4.05
N LEU A 39 5.93 6.27 3.63
CA LEU A 39 6.22 6.53 2.22
C LEU A 39 6.75 5.26 1.51
N ASP A 40 7.69 4.56 2.15
CA ASP A 40 8.29 3.34 1.60
C ASP A 40 7.26 2.23 1.33
N ASP A 41 6.22 2.11 2.17
CA ASP A 41 5.15 1.14 1.95
C ASP A 41 4.33 1.49 0.70
N ALA A 42 4.02 2.78 0.53
CA ALA A 42 3.27 3.27 -0.61
C ALA A 42 4.08 3.12 -1.91
N GLN A 43 5.38 3.46 -1.89
CA GLN A 43 6.28 3.30 -3.04
C GLN A 43 6.46 1.83 -3.41
N PHE A 44 6.63 0.96 -2.42
CA PHE A 44 6.77 -0.47 -2.68
C PHE A 44 5.49 -1.05 -3.28
N ALA A 45 4.32 -0.67 -2.76
CA ALA A 45 3.03 -1.11 -3.28
C ALA A 45 2.81 -0.68 -4.74
N THR A 46 3.08 0.58 -5.06
CA THR A 46 2.91 1.07 -6.45
C THR A 46 3.89 0.38 -7.40
N ALA A 47 5.14 0.18 -6.98
CA ALA A 47 6.14 -0.54 -7.77
C ALA A 47 5.76 -2.02 -8.04
N LEU A 48 5.07 -2.69 -7.10
CA LEU A 48 4.56 -4.04 -7.33
C LEU A 48 3.49 -4.07 -8.42
N LEU A 49 2.61 -3.06 -8.45
CA LEU A 49 1.58 -2.97 -9.47
C LEU A 49 2.18 -2.62 -10.84
N ASP A 50 3.09 -1.64 -10.89
CA ASP A 50 3.75 -1.22 -12.14
C ASP A 50 4.59 -2.34 -12.75
N ALA A 51 5.13 -3.23 -11.92
CA ALA A 51 5.89 -4.41 -12.35
C ALA A 51 5.00 -5.63 -12.70
N ASP A 52 3.67 -5.50 -12.70
CA ASP A 52 2.71 -6.58 -12.95
C ASP A 52 2.92 -7.79 -12.00
N LEU A 53 3.37 -7.51 -10.78
CA LEU A 53 3.55 -8.52 -9.73
C LEU A 53 2.27 -8.76 -8.93
N VAL A 54 1.30 -7.86 -9.05
CA VAL A 54 -0.05 -7.93 -8.50
C VAL A 54 -1.03 -7.62 -9.63
N ALA A 55 -2.02 -8.49 -9.83
CA ALA A 55 -2.88 -8.43 -11.02
C ALA A 55 -3.84 -7.23 -11.02
N GLU A 56 -4.32 -6.79 -9.84
CA GLU A 56 -5.32 -5.73 -9.69
C GLU A 56 -5.16 -5.03 -8.34
N ALA A 57 -5.44 -3.72 -8.28
CA ALA A 57 -5.44 -2.93 -7.05
C ALA A 57 -6.69 -2.05 -6.95
N ALA A 58 -7.46 -2.24 -5.88
CA ALA A 58 -8.63 -1.41 -5.57
C ALA A 58 -8.24 0.05 -5.31
N LEU A 59 -7.04 0.27 -4.76
CA LEU A 59 -6.55 1.60 -4.41
C LEU A 59 -6.56 2.58 -5.60
N ARG A 60 -6.33 2.10 -6.83
CA ARG A 60 -6.29 2.97 -8.01
C ARG A 60 -7.65 3.60 -8.32
N ASP A 61 -8.73 2.87 -8.09
CA ASP A 61 -10.09 3.29 -8.40
C ASP A 61 -10.78 3.98 -7.22
N THR A 62 -10.38 3.66 -5.98
CA THR A 62 -11.03 4.14 -4.75
C THR A 62 -10.10 4.94 -3.84
N SER A 63 -9.09 5.63 -4.38
CA SER A 63 -8.05 6.30 -3.57
C SER A 63 -8.61 7.35 -2.61
N ALA A 64 -9.62 8.12 -3.01
CA ALA A 64 -10.25 9.11 -2.15
C ALA A 64 -10.89 8.47 -0.90
N GLU A 65 -11.67 7.41 -1.09
CA GLU A 65 -12.30 6.64 -0.01
C GLU A 65 -11.24 5.94 0.87
N PHE A 66 -10.18 5.41 0.26
CA PHE A 66 -9.06 4.83 0.99
C PHE A 66 -8.39 5.86 1.90
N LEU A 67 -8.06 7.04 1.37
CA LEU A 67 -7.37 8.09 2.13
C LEU A 67 -8.24 8.59 3.30
N GLU A 68 -9.55 8.72 3.09
CA GLU A 68 -10.50 9.05 4.16
C GLU A 68 -10.57 7.95 5.23
N THR A 69 -10.75 6.70 4.81
CA THR A 69 -10.89 5.53 5.70
C THR A 69 -9.62 5.28 6.52
N ASN A 70 -8.45 5.50 5.93
CA ASN A 70 -7.16 5.15 6.52
C ASN A 70 -6.39 6.37 7.04
N GLN A 71 -7.00 7.56 7.15
CA GLN A 71 -6.30 8.80 7.49
C GLN A 71 -5.46 8.70 8.77
N GLN A 72 -5.96 7.95 9.76
CA GLN A 72 -5.33 7.77 11.07
C GLN A 72 -4.04 6.93 11.02
N TRP A 73 -3.82 6.21 9.92
CA TRP A 73 -2.66 5.35 9.71
C TRP A 73 -1.69 5.95 8.69
N LEU A 74 -2.06 6.98 7.94
CA LEU A 74 -1.24 7.52 6.86
C LEU A 74 -0.23 8.56 7.36
N SER A 75 1.03 8.45 6.91
CA SER A 75 1.95 9.59 6.98
C SER A 75 1.61 10.63 5.92
N ASP A 76 1.92 11.90 6.18
CA ASP A 76 1.70 12.98 5.21
C ASP A 76 2.36 12.70 3.85
N GLU A 77 3.57 12.12 3.88
CA GLU A 77 4.32 11.75 2.68
C GLU A 77 3.63 10.62 1.90
N ALA A 78 3.07 9.63 2.59
CA ALA A 78 2.30 8.55 1.94
C ALA A 78 1.02 9.09 1.31
N VAL A 79 0.34 10.05 1.95
CA VAL A 79 -0.83 10.73 1.37
C VAL A 79 -0.47 11.43 0.06
N VAL A 80 0.62 12.19 0.04
CA VAL A 80 1.08 12.91 -1.16
C VAL A 80 1.41 11.91 -2.26
N TRP A 81 2.20 10.87 -1.96
CA TRP A 81 2.59 9.86 -2.93
C TRP A 81 1.39 9.16 -3.57
N ILE A 82 0.44 8.67 -2.77
CA ILE A 82 -0.74 7.95 -3.28
C ILE A 82 -1.56 8.83 -4.20
N LYS A 83 -1.77 10.11 -3.85
CA LYS A 83 -2.50 11.07 -4.70
C LYS A 83 -1.81 11.27 -6.04
N GLU A 84 -0.52 11.55 -6.01
CA GLU A 84 0.27 11.80 -7.22
C GLU A 84 0.32 10.57 -8.13
N TRP A 85 0.48 9.38 -7.56
CA TRP A 85 0.43 8.13 -8.30
C TRP A 85 -0.94 7.86 -8.92
N THR A 86 -2.05 8.07 -8.19
CA THR A 86 -3.40 7.92 -8.76
C THR A 86 -3.72 8.93 -9.85
N ASP A 87 -3.15 10.14 -9.76
CA ASP A 87 -3.27 11.17 -10.80
C ASP A 87 -2.37 10.88 -12.02
N GLY A 88 -1.50 9.85 -11.95
CA GLY A 88 -0.52 9.52 -13.00
C GLY A 88 0.63 10.53 -13.11
N ARG A 89 0.95 11.23 -12.01
CA ARG A 89 2.00 12.25 -11.93
C ARG A 89 3.35 11.74 -11.41
N ASN A 90 3.38 10.53 -10.84
CA ASN A 90 4.57 9.82 -10.35
C ASN A 90 4.69 8.44 -10.99
#